data_AF-A0A812K6G5-F1
#
_entry.id   AF-A0A812K6G5-F1
#
_cell.length_a   1.000
_cell.length_b   1.000
_cell.length_c   1.000
_cell.angle_alpha   90.00
_cell.angle_beta   90.00
_cell.angle_gamma   90.00
#
_symmetry.space_group_name_H-M   'P 1'
#
loop_
_entity.id
_entity.type
_entity.pdbx_description
1 polymer ?
#
loop_
_entity_poly.entity_id
_entity_poly.type
_entity_poly.pdbx_seq_one_letter_code
_entity_poly.pdbx_strand_id
1 'polypeptide(L)'
;MAEEGAEKTEYGLEKFHQLLELLIANIRLVRAEYLLKLAQKGKLWPRRQEVEQETFTDQNGRSQTALVTLEEYQMLKTDGSESKSMHIISVFHCWEAAQHPDPFGSQSRRLAEQLQRESKWLGLDM
;
A
#
# COMPACT_ATOMS: atom_id res chain seq x y z
N MET A 1 37.27 12.79 14.33
CA MET A 1 35.97 12.90 13.64
C MET A 1 36.20 12.43 12.23
N ALA A 2 35.86 11.17 11.96
CA ALA A 2 35.89 10.61 10.62
C ALA A 2 34.45 10.70 10.08
N GLU A 3 34.24 11.51 9.04
CA GLU A 3 32.98 11.47 8.30
C GLU A 3 32.98 10.18 7.47
N GLU A 4 32.04 9.30 7.80
CA GLU A 4 31.76 8.06 7.09
C GLU A 4 31.40 8.38 5.64
N GLY A 5 32.10 7.73 4.70
CA GLY A 5 31.72 7.72 3.31
C GLY A 5 30.38 7.03 3.17
N ALA A 6 29.30 7.80 3.10
CA ALA A 6 28.00 7.31 2.68
C ALA A 6 28.13 6.80 1.24
N GLU A 7 28.22 5.48 1.08
CA GLU A 7 28.06 4.81 -0.21
C GLU A 7 26.76 5.32 -0.84
N LYS A 8 26.88 6.05 -1.95
CA LYS A 8 25.74 6.38 -2.80
C LYS A 8 25.21 5.07 -3.38
N THR A 9 24.23 4.48 -2.72
CA THR A 9 23.50 3.34 -3.25
C THR A 9 22.79 3.81 -4.51
N GLU A 10 23.24 3.34 -5.67
CA GLU A 10 22.64 3.65 -6.97
C GLU A 10 21.29 2.92 -7.03
N TYR A 11 20.21 3.64 -6.76
CA TYR A 11 18.85 3.10 -6.81
C TYR A 11 18.44 2.83 -8.27
N GLY A 12 18.74 1.63 -8.77
CA GLY A 12 18.18 1.14 -10.03
C GLY A 12 16.70 0.77 -9.88
N LEU A 13 15.92 0.87 -10.95
CA LEU A 13 14.54 0.36 -11.02
C LEU A 13 14.42 -0.83 -11.99
N GLU A 14 15.55 -1.39 -12.42
CA GLU A 14 15.57 -2.45 -13.43
C GLU A 14 15.13 -3.80 -12.89
N LYS A 15 15.29 -4.01 -11.57
CA LYS A 15 14.87 -5.24 -10.89
C LYS A 15 13.81 -4.94 -9.86
N PHE A 16 12.80 -5.80 -9.81
CA PHE A 16 11.70 -5.70 -8.85
C PHE A 16 12.18 -5.58 -7.40
N HIS A 17 13.25 -6.30 -7.02
CA HIS A 17 13.83 -6.21 -5.68
C HIS A 17 14.37 -4.82 -5.31
N GLN A 18 14.83 -4.04 -6.28
CA GLN A 18 15.30 -2.67 -6.04
C GLN A 18 14.12 -1.71 -5.76
N LEU A 19 12.96 -1.95 -6.40
CA LEU A 19 11.71 -1.26 -6.05
C LEU A 19 11.31 -1.56 -4.60
N LEU A 20 11.46 -2.80 -4.14
CA LEU A 20 11.14 -3.16 -2.75
C LEU A 20 12.06 -2.44 -1.76
N GLU A 21 13.35 -2.28 -2.07
CA GLU A 21 14.31 -1.54 -1.24
C GLU A 21 13.94 -0.05 -1.10
N LEU A 22 13.47 0.57 -2.19
CA LEU A 22 12.97 1.96 -2.15
C LEU A 22 11.70 2.11 -1.31
N LEU A 23 10.78 1.13 -1.38
CA LEU A 23 9.55 1.15 -0.60
C LEU A 23 9.88 1.10 0.91
N ILE A 24 10.79 0.23 1.32
CA ILE A 24 11.18 0.06 2.73
C ILE A 24 11.72 1.36 3.36
N ALA A 25 12.40 2.22 2.60
CA ALA A 25 13.10 3.37 3.14
C ALA A 25 12.19 4.50 3.65
N ASN A 26 11.04 4.77 3.00
CA ASN A 26 10.13 5.85 3.40
C ASN A 26 8.66 5.68 2.94
N ILE A 27 8.33 4.63 2.18
CA ILE A 27 7.02 4.47 1.52
C ILE A 27 6.38 3.16 1.96
N ARG A 28 5.35 3.24 2.82
CA ARG A 28 4.57 2.04 3.18
C ARG A 28 3.44 1.82 2.19
N LEU A 29 3.35 0.62 1.61
CA LEU A 29 2.19 0.23 0.81
C LEU A 29 0.98 0.01 1.72
N VAL A 30 -0.17 0.51 1.29
CA VAL A 30 -1.47 0.25 1.91
C VAL A 30 -2.11 -0.95 1.21
N ARG A 31 -2.77 -1.82 1.96
CA ARG A 31 -3.51 -2.94 1.36
C ARG A 31 -4.77 -2.43 0.65
N ALA A 32 -4.96 -2.86 -0.61
CA ALA A 32 -6.15 -2.49 -1.38
C ALA A 32 -7.45 -2.93 -0.69
N GLU A 33 -7.45 -4.11 -0.06
CA GLU A 33 -8.61 -4.62 0.67
C GLU A 33 -9.00 -3.72 1.86
N TYR A 34 -8.01 -3.17 2.57
CA TYR A 34 -8.26 -2.22 3.66
C TYR A 34 -8.96 -0.96 3.14
N LEU A 35 -8.52 -0.41 2.01
CA LEU A 35 -9.14 0.76 1.38
C LEU A 35 -10.59 0.49 0.97
N LEU A 36 -10.86 -0.71 0.45
CA LEU A 36 -12.22 -1.13 0.10
C LEU A 36 -13.12 -1.21 1.34
N LYS A 37 -12.63 -1.76 2.45
CA LYS A 37 -13.42 -1.83 3.70
C LYS A 37 -13.66 -0.45 4.32
N LEU A 38 -12.70 0.47 4.21
CA LEU A 38 -12.92 1.87 4.61
C LEU A 38 -14.06 2.49 3.80
N ALA A 39 -14.04 2.33 2.48
CA ALA A 39 -15.08 2.87 1.61
C ALA A 39 -16.45 2.26 1.91
N GLN A 40 -16.55 0.95 2.13
CA GLN A 40 -17.79 0.27 2.53
C GLN A 40 -18.33 0.80 3.87
N LYS A 41 -17.44 1.16 4.81
CA LYS A 41 -17.81 1.76 6.10
C LYS A 41 -18.09 3.27 6.02
N GLY A 42 -18.01 3.86 4.82
CA GLY A 42 -18.17 5.31 4.63
C GLY A 42 -17.09 6.16 5.31
N LYS A 43 -15.91 5.57 5.59
CA LYS A 43 -14.78 6.27 6.20
C LYS A 43 -13.90 6.91 5.14
N LEU A 44 -13.26 8.02 5.50
CA LEU A 44 -12.25 8.68 4.68
C LEU A 44 -10.93 7.91 4.71
N TRP A 45 -10.07 8.13 3.71
CA TRP A 45 -8.71 7.64 3.77
C TRP A 45 -7.93 8.34 4.87
N PRO A 46 -7.43 7.59 5.85
CA PRO A 46 -6.64 8.14 6.93
C PRO A 46 -5.25 8.56 6.44
N ARG A 47 -4.58 9.41 7.22
CA ARG A 47 -3.17 9.71 7.02
C ARG A 47 -2.33 8.48 7.36
N ARG A 48 -1.14 8.37 6.74
CA ARG A 48 -0.21 7.25 6.99
C ARG A 48 0.04 7.00 8.48
N GLN A 49 0.20 8.05 9.27
CA GLN A 49 0.52 7.98 10.71
C GLN A 49 -0.63 7.41 11.55
N GLU A 50 -1.87 7.55 11.08
CA GLU A 50 -3.07 7.13 11.80
C GLU A 50 -3.30 5.61 11.68
N VAL A 51 -2.70 4.96 10.66
CA VAL A 51 -2.92 3.55 10.34
C VAL A 51 -1.74 2.63 10.64
N GLU A 52 -0.66 3.14 11.22
CA GLU A 52 0.54 2.33 11.48
C GLU A 52 0.25 1.14 12.40
N GLN A 53 -0.77 1.26 13.27
CA GLN A 53 -1.20 0.20 14.19
C GLN A 53 -2.62 -0.31 13.88
N GLU A 54 -3.25 0.17 12.81
CA GLU A 54 -4.62 -0.24 12.50
C GLU A 54 -4.62 -1.63 11.86
N THR A 55 -5.56 -2.46 12.33
CA THR A 55 -5.83 -3.78 11.78
C THR A 55 -7.25 -3.86 11.23
N PHE A 56 -7.43 -4.74 10.26
CA PHE A 56 -8.71 -5.07 9.69
C PHE A 56 -8.82 -6.57 9.50
N THR A 57 -10.03 -7.10 9.54
CA THR A 57 -10.30 -8.48 9.14
C THR A 57 -10.25 -8.56 7.63
N ASP A 58 -9.49 -9.50 7.05
CA ASP A 58 -9.42 -9.75 5.62
C ASP A 58 -10.62 -10.60 5.12
N GLN A 59 -10.68 -10.90 3.83
CA GLN A 59 -11.73 -11.71 3.20
C GLN A 59 -11.74 -13.17 3.70
N ASN A 60 -10.61 -13.64 4.23
CA ASN A 60 -10.47 -14.97 4.82
C ASN A 60 -10.74 -14.98 6.33
N GLY A 61 -11.23 -13.87 6.89
CA GLY A 61 -11.51 -13.75 8.33
C GLY A 61 -10.26 -13.56 9.20
N ARG A 62 -9.08 -13.31 8.63
CA ARG A 62 -7.83 -13.14 9.38
C ARG A 62 -7.61 -11.67 9.72
N SER A 63 -7.07 -11.39 10.89
CA SER A 63 -6.64 -10.03 11.24
C SER A 63 -5.36 -9.68 10.50
N GLN A 64 -5.40 -8.62 9.69
CA GLN A 64 -4.28 -8.09 8.92
C GLN A 64 -4.01 -6.64 9.29
N THR A 65 -2.77 -6.20 9.15
CA THR A 65 -2.40 -4.77 9.28
C THR A 65 -2.85 -3.98 8.05
N ALA A 66 -3.27 -2.73 8.23
CA ALA A 66 -3.64 -1.84 7.12
C ALA A 66 -2.47 -1.56 6.15
N LEU A 67 -1.27 -1.43 6.71
CA LEU A 67 -0.02 -1.27 5.97
C LEU A 67 0.70 -2.61 5.81
N VAL A 68 1.38 -2.80 4.68
CA VAL A 68 2.26 -3.95 4.45
C VAL A 68 3.48 -3.84 5.39
N THR A 69 3.81 -4.94 6.06
CA THR A 69 4.90 -5.00 7.04
C THR A 69 6.26 -5.22 6.39
N LEU A 70 7.34 -4.86 7.09
CA LEU A 70 8.70 -5.05 6.59
C LEU A 70 9.01 -6.54 6.39
N GLU A 71 8.54 -7.39 7.30
CA GLU A 71 8.70 -8.83 7.22
C GLU A 71 8.07 -9.38 5.92
N GLU A 72 6.88 -8.92 5.55
CA GLU A 72 6.23 -9.31 4.29
C GLU A 72 7.04 -8.87 3.05
N TYR A 73 7.62 -7.68 3.07
CA TYR A 73 8.52 -7.26 1.98
C TYR A 73 9.75 -8.15 1.86
N GLN A 74 10.34 -8.55 3.00
CA GLN A 74 11.49 -9.45 3.00
C GLN A 74 11.12 -10.84 2.49
N MET A 75 9.94 -11.35 2.87
CA MET A 75 9.41 -12.62 2.35
C MET A 75 9.23 -12.56 0.83
N LEU A 76 8.70 -11.46 0.28
CA LEU A 76 8.58 -11.24 -1.16
C LEU A 76 9.94 -11.18 -1.88
N LYS A 77 11.01 -10.80 -1.18
CA LYS A 77 12.37 -10.79 -1.72
C LYS A 77 12.99 -12.20 -1.76
N THR A 78 12.71 -13.02 -0.74
CA THR A 78 13.29 -14.37 -0.59
C THR A 78 12.52 -15.47 -1.30
N ASP A 79 11.18 -15.38 -1.38
CA ASP A 79 10.37 -16.28 -2.20
C ASP A 79 10.55 -15.88 -3.67
N GLY A 80 11.64 -16.33 -4.29
CA GLY A 80 11.82 -16.33 -5.75
C GLY A 80 10.82 -17.22 -6.49
N SER A 81 9.69 -17.54 -5.87
CA SER A 81 8.60 -18.30 -6.43
C SER A 81 7.74 -17.36 -7.25
N GLU A 82 7.76 -17.54 -8.57
CA GLU A 82 6.83 -16.94 -9.54
C GLU A 82 5.33 -17.20 -9.23
N SER A 83 5.02 -17.92 -8.15
CA SER A 83 3.70 -18.48 -7.86
C SER A 83 2.72 -17.52 -7.18
N LYS A 84 3.14 -16.33 -6.74
CA LYS A 84 2.23 -15.31 -6.22
C LYS A 84 2.34 -14.02 -7.02
N SER A 85 1.38 -13.82 -7.92
CA SER A 85 1.19 -12.53 -8.61
C SER A 85 0.85 -11.45 -7.57
N MET A 86 1.78 -10.52 -7.35
CA MET A 86 1.52 -9.33 -6.55
C MET A 86 1.13 -8.17 -7.46
N HIS A 87 -0.02 -7.56 -7.18
CA HIS A 87 -0.46 -6.35 -7.86
C HIS A 87 -0.06 -5.13 -7.04
N ILE A 88 0.86 -4.33 -7.58
CA ILE A 88 1.17 -2.99 -7.06
C ILE A 88 0.43 -1.98 -7.93
N ILE A 89 -0.43 -1.18 -7.31
CA ILE A 89 -1.20 -0.13 -7.98
C ILE A 89 -0.69 1.21 -7.49
N SER A 90 -0.32 2.09 -8.42
CA SER A 90 -0.02 3.48 -8.10
C SER A 90 -1.27 4.33 -8.28
N VAL A 91 -1.59 5.13 -7.27
CA VAL A 91 -2.76 6.01 -7.28
C VAL A 91 -2.29 7.45 -7.13
N PHE A 92 -2.51 8.24 -8.17
CA PHE A 92 -2.27 9.68 -8.15
C PHE A 92 -3.58 10.39 -7.83
N HIS A 93 -3.55 11.26 -6.83
CA HIS A 93 -4.70 12.04 -6.40
C HIS A 93 -4.25 13.46 -6.03
N CYS A 94 -5.18 14.41 -6.10
CA CYS A 94 -4.91 15.81 -5.78
C CYS A 94 -5.43 16.15 -4.39
N TRP A 95 -4.79 17.11 -3.73
CA TRP A 95 -5.35 17.68 -2.51
C TRP A 95 -6.53 18.58 -2.86
N GLU A 96 -7.73 18.23 -2.37
CA GLU A 96 -8.94 19.04 -2.56
C GLU A 96 -9.02 20.20 -1.56
N ALA A 97 -8.38 20.08 -0.38
CA ALA A 97 -8.33 21.15 0.61
C ALA A 97 -7.03 21.08 1.44
N ALA A 98 -6.62 22.20 2.05
CA ALA A 98 -5.38 22.29 2.82
C ALA A 98 -5.34 21.38 4.06
N GLN A 99 -6.50 21.07 4.65
CA GLN A 99 -6.62 20.23 5.84
C GLN A 99 -6.56 18.73 5.55
N HIS A 100 -7.03 18.31 4.36
CA HIS A 100 -7.15 16.90 4.00
C HIS A 100 -7.14 16.72 2.47
N PRO A 101 -6.46 15.69 1.93
CA PRO A 101 -6.41 15.47 0.49
C PRO A 101 -7.78 15.18 -0.14
N ASP A 102 -8.68 14.55 0.62
CA ASP A 102 -10.04 14.22 0.18
C ASP A 102 -11.04 14.42 1.35
N PRO A 103 -11.44 15.67 1.66
CA PRO A 103 -12.23 15.98 2.84
C PRO A 103 -13.67 15.44 2.77
N PHE A 104 -14.17 15.14 1.57
CA PHE A 104 -15.52 14.63 1.35
C PHE A 104 -15.56 13.16 0.93
N GLY A 105 -14.41 12.52 0.72
CA GLY A 105 -14.30 11.11 0.36
C GLY A 105 -14.64 10.82 -1.11
N SER A 106 -14.72 11.84 -1.97
CA SER A 106 -15.07 11.69 -3.38
C SER A 106 -14.03 10.86 -4.14
N GLN A 107 -12.75 11.14 -3.92
CA GLN A 107 -11.65 10.44 -4.57
C GLN A 107 -11.52 9.01 -4.02
N SER A 108 -11.63 8.86 -2.70
CA SER A 108 -11.63 7.57 -2.01
C SER A 108 -12.74 6.65 -2.52
N ARG A 109 -13.96 7.16 -2.65
CA ARG A 109 -15.11 6.41 -3.16
C ARG A 109 -14.90 6.01 -4.62
N ARG A 110 -14.45 6.94 -5.47
CA ARG A 110 -14.17 6.67 -6.88
C ARG A 110 -13.10 5.58 -7.07
N LEU A 111 -12.02 5.62 -6.29
CA LEU A 111 -11.02 4.55 -6.35
C LEU A 111 -11.62 3.23 -5.88
N ALA A 112 -12.38 3.22 -4.78
CA ALA A 112 -12.97 2.00 -4.26
C ALA A 112 -13.94 1.35 -5.27
N GLU A 113 -14.76 2.15 -5.94
CA GLU A 113 -15.61 1.69 -7.05
C GLU A 113 -14.78 1.09 -8.19
N GLN A 114 -13.64 1.70 -8.52
CA GLN A 114 -12.75 1.16 -9.55
C GLN A 114 -12.11 -0.16 -9.12
N LEU A 115 -11.60 -0.23 -7.88
CA LEU A 115 -11.03 -1.46 -7.33
C LEU A 115 -12.05 -2.59 -7.24
N GLN A 116 -13.32 -2.28 -6.96
CA GLN A 116 -14.42 -3.26 -7.01
C GLN A 116 -14.71 -3.73 -8.42
N ARG A 117 -14.71 -2.83 -9.42
CA ARG A 117 -14.86 -3.23 -10.83
C ARG A 117 -13.75 -4.17 -11.29
N GLU A 118 -12.54 -3.96 -10.80
CA GLU A 118 -11.36 -4.79 -11.10
C GLU A 118 -11.14 -5.93 -10.09
N SER A 119 -12.07 -6.18 -9.15
CA SER A 119 -11.87 -7.10 -8.02
C SER A 119 -11.44 -8.49 -8.47
N LYS A 120 -12.08 -8.98 -9.53
CA LYS A 120 -11.83 -10.30 -10.11
C LYS A 120 -10.42 -10.43 -10.66
N TRP A 121 -9.89 -9.37 -11.29
CA TRP A 121 -8.52 -9.35 -11.79
C TRP A 121 -7.51 -9.22 -10.65
N LEU A 122 -7.87 -8.51 -9.58
CA LEU A 122 -7.03 -8.27 -8.41
C LEU A 122 -7.09 -9.39 -7.35
N GLY A 123 -7.96 -10.37 -7.51
CA GLY A 123 -8.20 -11.40 -6.49
C GLY A 123 -8.84 -10.86 -5.19
N LEU A 124 -9.62 -9.78 -5.31
CA LEU A 124 -10.30 -9.09 -4.21
C LEU A 124 -11.82 -9.35 -4.22
N ASP A 125 -12.27 -10.53 -4.67
CA ASP A 125 -13.70 -10.87 -4.71
C ASP A 125 -14.26 -10.94 -3.28
N MET A 126 -14.75 -9.79 -2.81
CA MET A 126 -15.37 -9.56 -1.50
C MET A 126 -16.90 -9.53 -1.58
#